data_AF-A0A0J9EWM5-F1
#
_entry.id   AF-A0A0J9EWM5-F1
#
_cell.length_a   1.000
_cell.length_b   1.000
_cell.length_c   1.000
_cell.angle_alpha   90.00
_cell.angle_beta   90.00
_cell.angle_gamma   90.00
#
_symmetry.space_group_name_H-M   'P 1'
#
loop_
_entity.id
_entity.type
_entity.pdbx_description
1 polymer ?
#
loop_
_entity_poly.entity_id
_entity_poly.type
_entity_poly.pdbx_seq_one_letter_code
_entity_poly.pdbx_strand_id
1 'polypeptide(L)' 'SDIMKIESLCEIHFYQKSENLIFFKIIFTHLVCEINERNHQFQYSALDAIQVTAEFILITLF' A
#
# COMPACT_ATOMS: atom_id res chain seq x y z
N SER A 1 3.09 8.91 -26.68
CA SER A 1 4.50 9.20 -26.99
C SER A 1 5.36 8.13 -26.36
N ASP A 2 6.43 7.68 -27.01
CA ASP A 2 7.33 6.64 -26.49
C ASP A 2 8.01 7.03 -25.17
N ILE A 3 8.14 8.34 -24.91
CA ILE A 3 8.67 8.89 -23.65
C ILE A 3 7.86 8.44 -22.44
N MET A 4 6.52 8.54 -22.50
CA MET A 4 5.65 8.11 -21.39
C MET A 4 5.80 6.62 -21.10
N LYS A 5 6.01 5.78 -22.12
CA LYS A 5 6.20 4.32 -21.92
C LYS A 5 7.52 4.01 -21.21
N ILE A 6 8.58 4.75 -21.51
CA ILE A 6 9.89 4.59 -20.88
C ILE A 6 9.80 4.98 -19.40
N GLU A 7 9.12 6.09 -19.09
CA GLU A 7 8.88 6.53 -17.71
C GLU A 7 8.12 5.46 -16.90
N SER A 8 7.05 4.88 -17.46
CA SER A 8 6.30 3.82 -16.78
C SER A 8 7.14 2.57 -16.49
N LEU A 9 8.01 2.16 -17.42
CA LEU A 9 8.88 0.99 -17.22
C LEU A 9 9.92 1.24 -16.11
N CYS A 10 10.45 2.45 -16.03
CA CYS A 10 11.37 2.84 -14.95
C CYS A 10 10.67 2.81 -13.58
N GLU A 11 9.42 3.28 -13.49
CA GLU A 11 8.63 3.22 -12.26
C GLU A 11 8.35 1.79 -11.83
N ILE A 12 7.93 0.92 -12.75
CA ILE A 12 7.70 -0.50 -12.46
C ILE A 12 8.99 -1.15 -11.93
N HIS A 13 10.12 -0.93 -12.60
CA HIS A 13 11.40 -1.46 -12.15
C HIS A 13 11.80 -0.95 -10.77
N PHE A 14 11.55 0.33 -10.50
CA PHE A 14 11.82 0.93 -9.20
C PHE A 14 10.99 0.27 -8.08
N TYR A 15 9.68 0.13 -8.27
CA TYR A 15 8.80 -0.48 -7.28
C TYR A 15 9.06 -1.97 -7.07
N GLN A 16 9.33 -2.72 -8.15
CA GLN A 16 9.68 -4.16 -8.06
C GLN A 16 10.98 -4.42 -7.28
N LYS A 17 11.92 -3.47 -7.32
CA LYS A 17 13.18 -3.58 -6.58
C LYS A 17 13.05 -3.11 -5.12
N SER A 18 12.04 -2.31 -4.81
CA SER A 18 11.83 -1.77 -3.48
C SER A 18 10.96 -2.69 -2.62
N GLU A 19 11.27 -2.81 -1.34
CA GLU A 19 10.43 -3.51 -0.35
C GLU A 19 9.59 -2.51 0.49
N ASN A 20 9.47 -1.27 0.02
CA ASN A 20 8.71 -0.24 0.73
C ASN A 20 7.21 -0.42 0.50
N LEU A 21 6.44 -0.21 1.56
CA LEU A 21 5.00 -0.05 1.43
C LEU A 21 4.68 1.17 0.56
N ILE A 22 3.77 0.98 -0.38
CA ILE A 22 3.30 1.95 -1.35
C ILE A 22 2.34 2.94 -0.69
N PHE A 23 1.46 2.47 0.20
CA PHE A 23 0.47 3.36 0.83
C PHE A 23 1.06 4.13 2.00
N PHE A 24 0.61 5.38 2.14
CA PHE A 24 0.97 6.20 3.27
C PHE A 24 0.23 5.75 4.53
N LYS A 25 0.97 5.46 5.61
CA LYS A 25 0.43 4.87 6.84
C LYS A 25 -0.75 5.63 7.45
N ILE A 26 -0.72 6.97 7.42
CA ILE A 26 -1.78 7.80 8.01
C ILE A 26 -3.09 7.62 7.24
N ILE A 27 -3.02 7.65 5.91
CA ILE A 27 -4.20 7.50 5.05
C ILE A 27 -4.76 6.08 5.17
N PHE A 28 -3.88 5.08 5.16
CA PHE A 28 -4.30 3.69 5.30
C PHE A 28 -4.93 3.41 6.67
N THR A 29 -4.37 3.96 7.76
CA THR A 29 -4.95 3.84 9.10
C THR A 29 -6.33 4.49 9.17
N HIS A 30 -6.49 5.66 8.56
CA HIS A 30 -7.80 6.32 8.50
C HIS A 30 -8.84 5.44 7.80
N LEU A 31 -8.49 4.86 6.65
CA LEU A 31 -9.33 3.93 5.91
C LEU A 31 -9.74 2.70 6.76
N VAL A 32 -8.80 2.09 7.47
CA VAL A 32 -9.10 0.95 8.36
C VAL A 32 -10.07 1.36 9.47
N CYS A 33 -9.88 2.53 10.07
CA CYS A 33 -10.78 3.04 11.10
C CYS A 33 -12.18 3.36 10.56
N GLU A 34 -12.28 3.93 9.35
CA GLU A 34 -13.56 4.19 8.69
C GLU A 34 -14.31 2.89 8.38
N ILE A 35 -13.63 1.88 7.83
CA ILE A 35 -14.22 0.57 7.51
C ILE A 35 -14.67 -0.17 8.75
N ASN A 36 -13.90 -0.10 9.85
CA ASN A 36 -14.21 -0.87 11.05
C ASN A 36 -15.46 -0.35 11.78
N GLU A 37 -16.04 0.80 11.38
CA GLU A 37 -17.24 1.52 11.89
C GLU A 37 -17.24 1.85 13.40
N ARG A 38 -16.79 0.92 14.22
CA ARG A 38 -16.43 1.09 15.61
C ARG A 38 -15.00 1.62 15.66
N ASN A 39 -14.87 2.78 16.28
CA ASN A 39 -13.60 3.46 16.55
C ASN A 39 -12.77 2.68 17.60
N HIS A 40 -12.49 1.42 17.35
CA HIS A 40 -11.67 0.56 18.19
C HIS A 40 -10.22 1.05 18.10
N GLN A 41 -9.56 1.20 19.24
CA GLN A 41 -8.12 1.43 19.25
C GLN A 41 -7.41 0.17 18.76
N PHE A 42 -6.84 0.26 17.56
CA PHE A 42 -5.96 -0.77 17.03
C PHE A 42 -4.56 -0.65 17.65
N GLN A 43 -3.93 -1.80 17.88
CA GLN A 43 -2.49 -1.82 18.15
C GLN A 43 -1.74 -1.38 16.89
N TYR A 44 -0.64 -0.66 17.06
CA TYR A 44 0.21 -0.25 15.94
C TYR A 44 0.69 -1.44 15.10
N SER A 45 1.07 -2.55 15.76
CA SER A 45 1.47 -3.79 15.09
C SER A 45 0.34 -4.43 14.27
N ALA A 46 -0.92 -4.29 14.72
CA ALA A 46 -2.08 -4.79 13.98
C ALA A 46 -2.31 -3.97 12.71
N LEU A 47 -2.22 -2.64 12.79
CA LEU A 47 -2.33 -1.76 11.63
C LEU A 47 -1.23 -2.04 10.59
N ASP A 48 0.00 -2.24 11.05
CA ASP A 48 1.14 -2.56 10.17
C ASP A 48 0.93 -3.90 9.45
N ALA A 49 0.48 -4.94 10.18
CA ALA A 49 0.19 -6.24 9.59
C ALA A 49 -0.95 -6.18 8.57
N ILE A 50 -2.02 -5.42 8.86
CA ILE A 50 -3.14 -5.21 7.92
C ILE A 50 -2.62 -4.53 6.64
N GLN A 51 -1.77 -3.50 6.77
CA GLN A 51 -1.22 -2.79 5.62
C GLN A 51 -0.33 -3.68 4.76
N VAL A 52 0.63 -4.37 5.37
CA VAL A 52 1.52 -5.31 4.66
C VAL A 52 0.71 -6.37 3.92
N THR A 53 -0.31 -6.94 4.57
CA THR A 53 -1.16 -7.98 3.97
C THR A 53 -1.99 -7.43 2.81
N ALA A 54 -2.60 -6.25 2.97
CA ALA A 54 -3.43 -5.64 1.94
C ALA A 54 -2.61 -5.29 0.68
N GLU A 55 -1.43 -4.68 0.86
CA GLU A 55 -0.55 -4.34 -0.26
C GLU A 55 0.00 -5.58 -0.96
N PHE A 56 0.37 -6.62 -0.20
CA PHE A 56 0.80 -7.89 -0.78
C PHE A 56 -0.29 -8.54 -1.64
N ILE A 57 -1.54 -8.55 -1.16
CA ILE A 57 -2.69 -9.07 -1.91
C ILE A 57 -2.89 -8.26 -3.19
N LEU A 58 -2.83 -6.93 -3.11
CA LEU A 58 -2.99 -6.06 -4.28
C LEU A 58 -1.89 -6.28 -5.32
N ILE A 59 -0.63 -6.37 -4.89
CA ILE A 59 0.51 -6.68 -5.78
C ILE A 59 0.37 -8.07 -6.41
N THR A 60 -0.21 -9.04 -5.70
CA THR A 60 -0.44 -10.38 -6.26
C THR A 60 -1.59 -10.40 -7.27
N LEU A 61 -2.59 -9.53 -7.08
CA LEU A 61 -3.78 -9.46 -7.92
C LEU A 61 -3.54 -8.78 -9.28
N PHE A 62 -2.65 -7.79 -9.33
CA PHE A 62 -2.33 -6.98 -10.51
C PHE A 62 -0.99 -7.36 -11.13
#